data_AF-A3DKG5-F1
#
_entry.id   AF-A3DKG5-F1
#
_cell.length_a   1.000
_cell.length_b   1.000
_cell.length_c   1.000
_cell.angle_alpha   90.00
_cell.angle_beta   90.00
_cell.angle_gamma   90.00
#
_symmetry.space_group_name_H-M   'P 1'
#
loop_
_entity.id
_entity.type
_entity.pdbx_description
1 polymer ?
#
loop_
_entity_poly.entity_id
_entity_poly.type
_entity_poly.pdbx_seq_one_letter_code
_entity_poly.pdbx_strand_id
1 'polypeptide(L)'
;MSGNYRIIKHPIIDFRRGRRVIFYYEDKAIEAYEGESILAALYAVGYRVFSYSSDGKRPRGAFCMIGKCSSCLSIVDDVPNTRICIEPVREGVRVYKQRGIAEVPRKTNYTPAETVEINTDALIIGGGPAGLQASLVLADLGLDVVLVDDHFRLGGQLIKQTHRFFGDKKFYGGIRGYNIAEKLSKLVKEKKNIHVYTRAYAYGLFRNNIVGVAVRGDKPVNLLVKPKIIIGSTGACEKTIFFENNDLPGIMGAGGAQTLMNEYGVRPGDRALIIGSGNVGLIVSYQLLQAGVKVVGIAEILPHIGGWFVHAAKVRRLGIPFYMRHTITKAIGSNRVEKAEISMVNDKFEPIPGSEKVFDVDLVLLAVGLQPNYAFYSQAGAVLKYVPELGGLAPIRTKYMETSVENLYIAGDASGIEEATTAFIEGEIAALSAAIKLGVDKESIRKRRDELLDYLWNEYRLSPVVSRARAGKLKVTVSEEEMEKIRRGEYDGI
;
A
#
# COMPACT_ATOMS: atom_id res chain seq x y z
N MET A 1 1.05 -32.01 -7.36
CA MET A 1 0.61 -30.84 -6.59
C MET A 1 0.65 -31.24 -5.12
N SER A 2 1.70 -30.88 -4.38
CA SER A 2 1.90 -31.37 -2.99
C SER A 2 2.57 -30.31 -2.11
N GLY A 3 1.98 -29.13 -2.04
CA GLY A 3 2.38 -28.13 -1.07
C GLY A 3 1.20 -27.23 -0.78
N ASN A 4 0.51 -27.46 0.34
CA ASN A 4 -0.36 -26.44 0.91
C ASN A 4 0.54 -25.33 1.46
N TYR A 5 0.51 -24.16 0.84
CA TYR A 5 1.31 -22.99 1.22
C TYR A 5 0.69 -22.21 2.39
N ARG A 6 -0.45 -22.64 2.95
CA ARG A 6 -0.99 -22.02 4.18
C ARG A 6 -0.04 -22.26 5.34
N ILE A 7 0.27 -21.16 6.04
CA ILE A 7 1.13 -21.15 7.21
C ILE A 7 0.28 -21.66 8.39
N ILE A 8 0.61 -22.86 8.88
CA ILE A 8 -0.07 -23.49 10.02
C ILE A 8 0.50 -22.99 11.35
N LYS A 9 1.82 -22.81 11.41
CA LYS A 9 2.53 -22.33 12.60
C LYS A 9 3.37 -21.12 12.23
N HIS A 10 3.22 -20.04 12.98
CA HIS A 10 3.98 -18.82 12.80
C HIS A 10 4.41 -18.27 14.17
N PRO A 11 5.63 -17.73 14.32
CA PRO A 11 6.19 -17.37 15.64
C PRO A 11 5.59 -16.10 16.27
N ILE A 12 4.70 -15.38 15.56
CA ILE A 12 4.16 -14.09 16.00
C ILE A 12 2.64 -14.02 15.80
N ILE A 13 2.19 -14.14 14.56
CA ILE A 13 0.77 -14.16 14.18
C ILE A 13 0.15 -15.53 14.46
N ASP A 14 -1.07 -15.52 15.02
CA ASP A 14 -1.98 -16.66 15.06
C ASP A 14 -3.04 -16.50 13.95
N PHE A 15 -3.03 -17.38 12.96
CA PHE A 15 -3.92 -17.28 11.80
C PHE A 15 -5.24 -17.98 12.08
N ARG A 16 -6.27 -17.18 12.37
CA ARG A 16 -7.65 -17.68 12.49
C ARG A 16 -8.30 -17.75 11.11
N ARG A 17 -8.64 -18.96 10.67
CA ARG A 17 -9.35 -19.20 9.41
C ARG A 17 -10.85 -19.09 9.62
N GLY A 18 -11.55 -18.48 8.65
CA GLY A 18 -13.00 -18.45 8.64
C GLY A 18 -13.61 -19.81 8.29
N ARG A 19 -14.91 -19.82 8.01
CA ARG A 19 -15.61 -21.02 7.55
C ARG A 19 -14.98 -21.52 6.25
N ARG A 20 -14.89 -22.84 6.12
CA ARG A 20 -14.47 -23.48 4.86
C ARG A 20 -15.53 -23.25 3.78
N VAL A 21 -15.07 -22.88 2.59
CA VAL A 21 -15.89 -22.70 1.38
C VAL A 21 -15.26 -23.42 0.19
N ILE A 22 -16.07 -23.81 -0.79
CA ILE A 22 -15.61 -24.37 -2.05
C ILE A 22 -15.90 -23.37 -3.16
N PHE A 23 -14.90 -23.12 -4.01
CA PHE A 23 -15.07 -22.34 -5.24
C PHE A 23 -14.45 -23.08 -6.42
N TYR A 24 -14.68 -22.61 -7.63
CA TYR A 24 -14.24 -23.30 -8.85
C TYR A 24 -13.20 -22.45 -9.59
N TYR A 25 -12.07 -23.07 -9.93
CA TYR A 25 -11.04 -22.46 -10.77
C TYR A 25 -10.74 -23.35 -11.96
N GLU A 26 -10.99 -22.86 -13.17
CA GLU A 26 -10.92 -23.70 -14.39
C GLU A 26 -11.77 -24.98 -14.22
N ASP A 27 -13.00 -24.81 -13.72
CA ASP A 27 -13.97 -25.86 -13.39
C ASP A 27 -13.52 -26.89 -12.33
N LYS A 28 -12.37 -26.69 -11.69
CA LYS A 28 -11.89 -27.53 -10.58
C LYS A 28 -12.29 -26.95 -9.24
N ALA A 29 -12.85 -27.79 -8.38
CA ALA A 29 -13.16 -27.41 -7.00
C ALA A 29 -11.87 -27.13 -6.21
N ILE A 30 -11.82 -25.96 -5.58
CA ILE A 30 -10.72 -25.47 -4.73
C ILE A 30 -11.29 -25.19 -3.33
N GLU A 31 -10.62 -25.74 -2.32
CA GLU A 31 -10.93 -25.46 -0.92
C GLU A 31 -10.29 -24.15 -0.46
N ALA A 32 -11.10 -23.27 0.13
CA ALA A 32 -10.69 -22.00 0.69
C ALA A 32 -11.37 -21.70 2.03
N TYR A 33 -10.98 -20.58 2.62
CA TYR A 33 -11.59 -20.09 3.86
C TYR A 33 -12.13 -18.68 3.65
N GLU A 34 -13.30 -18.40 4.23
CA GLU A 34 -13.81 -17.03 4.32
C GLU A 34 -12.74 -16.10 4.92
N GLY A 35 -12.61 -14.91 4.32
CA GLY A 35 -11.56 -13.95 4.64
C GLY A 35 -10.30 -14.05 3.78
N GLU A 36 -10.15 -15.11 2.98
CA GLU A 36 -9.13 -15.16 1.92
C GLU A 36 -9.61 -14.39 0.67
N SER A 37 -8.68 -13.77 -0.06
CA SER A 37 -8.95 -13.41 -1.45
C SER A 37 -8.85 -14.63 -2.37
N ILE A 38 -9.51 -14.59 -3.52
CA ILE A 38 -9.44 -15.65 -4.54
C ILE A 38 -7.99 -15.96 -4.88
N LEU A 39 -7.15 -14.94 -5.11
CA LEU A 39 -5.73 -15.16 -5.41
C LEU A 39 -5.01 -15.84 -4.26
N ALA A 40 -5.19 -15.38 -3.01
CA ALA A 40 -4.52 -15.99 -1.86
C ALA A 40 -4.91 -17.47 -1.70
N ALA A 41 -6.18 -17.81 -1.90
CA ALA A 41 -6.66 -19.19 -1.88
C ALA A 41 -6.06 -20.06 -3.00
N LEU A 42 -5.96 -19.53 -4.22
CA LEU A 42 -5.30 -20.23 -5.33
C LEU A 42 -3.79 -20.38 -5.08
N TYR A 43 -3.15 -19.35 -4.54
CA TYR A 43 -1.74 -19.38 -4.19
C TYR A 43 -1.45 -20.44 -3.12
N ALA A 44 -2.33 -20.55 -2.14
CA ALA A 44 -2.28 -21.53 -1.05
C ALA A 44 -2.26 -22.98 -1.56
N VAL A 45 -2.96 -23.30 -2.64
CA VAL A 45 -2.99 -24.66 -3.22
C VAL A 45 -1.96 -24.86 -4.36
N GLY A 46 -1.07 -23.88 -4.56
CA GLY A 46 0.10 -24.01 -5.45
C GLY A 46 -0.02 -23.36 -6.83
N TYR A 47 -1.12 -22.66 -7.14
CA TYR A 47 -1.19 -21.89 -8.39
C TYR A 47 -0.27 -20.67 -8.32
N ARG A 48 0.35 -20.34 -9.45
CA ARG A 48 1.26 -19.18 -9.59
C ARG A 48 0.92 -18.30 -10.79
N VAL A 49 0.27 -18.87 -11.80
CA VAL A 49 -0.16 -18.17 -13.02
C VAL A 49 -1.66 -17.93 -12.92
N PHE A 50 -2.07 -16.67 -12.94
CA PHE A 50 -3.48 -16.26 -12.78
C PHE A 50 -4.06 -15.59 -14.02
N SER A 51 -3.19 -15.06 -14.87
CA SER A 51 -3.56 -14.45 -16.15
C SER A 51 -2.39 -14.51 -17.13
N TYR A 52 -2.63 -14.03 -18.35
CA TYR A 52 -1.59 -13.85 -19.36
C TYR A 52 -1.60 -12.40 -19.85
N SER A 53 -0.46 -11.95 -20.40
CA SER A 53 -0.32 -10.64 -21.06
C SER A 53 -1.38 -10.41 -22.14
N SER A 54 -1.52 -9.16 -22.60
CA SER A 54 -2.49 -8.76 -23.62
C SER A 54 -2.37 -9.51 -24.94
N ASP A 55 -1.18 -9.96 -25.31
CA ASP A 55 -0.92 -10.83 -26.47
C ASP A 55 -1.18 -12.34 -26.19
N GLY A 56 -1.56 -12.68 -24.96
CA GLY A 56 -1.87 -14.03 -24.49
C GLY A 56 -0.66 -14.94 -24.22
N LYS A 57 0.57 -14.45 -24.41
CA LYS A 57 1.78 -15.29 -24.43
C LYS A 57 2.49 -15.40 -23.10
N ARG A 58 2.63 -14.30 -22.36
CA ARG A 58 3.43 -14.26 -21.13
C ARG A 58 2.57 -14.52 -19.89
N PRO A 59 2.92 -15.48 -19.04
CA PRO A 59 2.18 -15.74 -17.81
C PRO A 59 2.34 -14.58 -16.81
N ARG A 60 1.31 -14.32 -16.02
CA ARG A 60 1.30 -13.29 -14.98
C ARG A 60 0.85 -13.86 -13.64
N GLY A 61 1.50 -13.39 -12.58
CA GLY A 61 1.35 -13.89 -11.22
C GLY A 61 1.06 -12.79 -10.20
N ALA A 62 1.10 -13.17 -8.92
CA ALA A 62 0.92 -12.24 -7.82
C ALA A 62 2.07 -11.19 -7.78
N PHE A 63 1.73 -9.90 -7.72
CA PHE A 63 2.71 -8.81 -7.62
C PHE A 63 2.46 -7.89 -6.42
N CYS A 64 1.45 -7.00 -6.48
CA CYS A 64 1.22 -6.01 -5.40
C CYS A 64 0.29 -6.51 -4.28
N MET A 65 -0.61 -7.45 -4.58
CA MET A 65 -1.67 -7.96 -3.67
C MET A 65 -2.60 -6.90 -3.04
N ILE A 66 -2.66 -5.69 -3.60
CA ILE A 66 -3.49 -4.58 -3.11
C ILE A 66 -4.34 -3.93 -4.21
N GLY A 67 -4.54 -4.64 -5.33
CA GLY A 67 -5.39 -4.17 -6.42
C GLY A 67 -4.84 -3.01 -7.26
N LYS A 68 -3.55 -2.65 -7.12
CA LYS A 68 -2.95 -1.52 -7.87
C LYS A 68 -2.24 -1.93 -9.17
N CYS A 69 -1.75 -3.18 -9.29
CA CYS A 69 -1.15 -3.70 -10.52
C CYS A 69 -2.15 -4.46 -11.41
N SER A 70 -1.78 -4.79 -12.64
CA SER A 70 -2.58 -5.57 -13.60
C SER A 70 -2.27 -7.08 -13.65
N SER A 71 -1.38 -7.59 -12.80
CA SER A 71 -0.89 -8.98 -12.91
C SER A 71 -1.88 -10.08 -12.51
N CYS A 72 -3.04 -9.73 -11.94
CA CYS A 72 -4.02 -10.68 -11.40
C CYS A 72 -5.43 -10.49 -11.96
N LEU A 73 -5.54 -10.02 -13.21
CA LEU A 73 -6.84 -9.90 -13.87
C LEU A 73 -7.37 -11.29 -14.25
N SER A 74 -8.56 -11.64 -13.79
CA SER A 74 -9.22 -12.90 -14.14
C SER A 74 -10.69 -12.65 -14.44
N ILE A 75 -11.35 -13.65 -15.01
CA ILE A 75 -12.80 -13.67 -15.21
C ILE A 75 -13.41 -14.30 -13.96
N VAL A 76 -14.30 -13.58 -13.29
CA VAL A 76 -14.97 -14.03 -12.07
C VAL A 76 -16.47 -13.92 -12.29
N ASP A 77 -17.19 -15.04 -12.24
CA ASP A 77 -18.62 -15.12 -12.56
C ASP A 77 -18.99 -14.34 -13.84
N ASP A 78 -18.30 -14.68 -14.93
CA ASP A 78 -18.42 -14.05 -16.26
C ASP A 78 -18.03 -12.57 -16.34
N VAL A 79 -17.52 -11.97 -15.25
CA VAL A 79 -17.02 -10.58 -15.24
C VAL A 79 -15.50 -10.56 -15.46
N PRO A 80 -15.02 -10.09 -16.62
CA PRO A 80 -13.60 -10.00 -16.91
C PRO A 80 -12.93 -8.85 -16.16
N ASN A 81 -11.59 -8.81 -16.21
CA ASN A 81 -10.78 -7.76 -15.59
C ASN A 81 -10.98 -7.63 -14.06
N THR A 82 -11.48 -8.69 -13.42
CA THR A 82 -11.62 -8.74 -11.97
C THR A 82 -10.25 -8.93 -11.32
N ARG A 83 -9.92 -8.09 -10.34
CA ARG A 83 -8.66 -8.15 -9.60
C ARG A 83 -8.78 -9.17 -8.47
N ILE A 84 -8.44 -10.42 -8.76
CA ILE A 84 -8.64 -11.52 -7.80
C ILE A 84 -7.80 -11.43 -6.51
N CYS A 85 -6.81 -10.52 -6.45
CA CYS A 85 -6.04 -10.29 -5.22
C CYS A 85 -6.82 -9.56 -4.11
N ILE A 86 -7.86 -8.81 -4.47
CA ILE A 86 -8.73 -8.07 -3.55
C ILE A 86 -10.20 -8.52 -3.65
N GLU A 87 -10.49 -9.53 -4.47
CA GLU A 87 -11.81 -10.15 -4.57
C GLU A 87 -11.89 -11.28 -3.52
N PRO A 88 -12.82 -11.22 -2.56
CA PRO A 88 -12.97 -12.25 -1.55
C PRO A 88 -13.41 -13.58 -2.17
N VAL A 89 -12.94 -14.69 -1.61
CA VAL A 89 -13.52 -16.00 -1.92
C VAL A 89 -14.90 -16.13 -1.30
N ARG A 90 -15.82 -16.78 -2.01
CA ARG A 90 -17.16 -17.14 -1.52
C ARG A 90 -17.59 -18.48 -2.09
N GLU A 91 -18.60 -19.09 -1.47
CA GLU A 91 -19.14 -20.37 -1.90
C GLU A 91 -19.58 -20.30 -3.38
N GLY A 92 -19.16 -21.28 -4.17
CA GLY A 92 -19.58 -21.47 -5.55
C GLY A 92 -19.04 -20.47 -6.57
N VAL A 93 -18.22 -19.48 -6.19
CA VAL A 93 -17.67 -18.51 -7.17
C VAL A 93 -16.86 -19.24 -8.25
N ARG A 94 -17.03 -18.85 -9.52
CA ARG A 94 -16.33 -19.43 -10.66
C ARG A 94 -15.28 -18.46 -11.18
N VAL A 95 -14.07 -18.96 -11.35
CA VAL A 95 -12.90 -18.16 -11.71
C VAL A 95 -12.17 -18.81 -12.88
N TYR A 96 -11.90 -18.03 -13.92
CA TYR A 96 -11.16 -18.47 -15.10
C TYR A 96 -10.01 -17.52 -15.39
N LYS A 97 -8.89 -18.07 -15.87
CA LYS A 97 -7.73 -17.30 -16.29
C LYS A 97 -8.12 -16.42 -17.47
N GLN A 98 -7.81 -15.14 -17.35
CA GLN A 98 -7.89 -14.25 -18.48
C GLN A 98 -6.65 -14.42 -19.36
N ARG A 99 -6.86 -14.65 -20.66
CA ARG A 99 -5.79 -14.68 -21.66
C ARG A 99 -6.00 -13.53 -22.63
N GLY A 100 -5.04 -12.63 -22.70
CA GLY A 100 -5.16 -11.45 -23.55
C GLY A 100 -6.16 -10.42 -23.03
N ILE A 101 -6.66 -9.61 -23.96
CA ILE A 101 -7.75 -8.67 -23.71
C ILE A 101 -9.05 -9.47 -23.67
N ALA A 102 -9.76 -9.42 -22.55
CA ALA A 102 -11.04 -10.09 -22.42
C ALA A 102 -12.12 -9.41 -23.28
N GLU A 103 -12.99 -10.23 -23.86
CA GLU A 103 -14.20 -9.75 -24.52
C GLU A 103 -15.18 -9.17 -23.49
N VAL A 104 -15.90 -8.12 -23.90
CA VAL A 104 -16.98 -7.57 -23.09
C VAL A 104 -18.15 -8.57 -23.11
N PRO A 105 -18.62 -9.08 -21.96
CA PRO A 105 -19.70 -10.04 -21.95
C PRO A 105 -20.99 -9.42 -22.48
N ARG A 106 -21.74 -10.16 -23.31
CA ARG A 106 -23.03 -9.69 -23.86
C ARG A 106 -24.17 -9.74 -22.86
N LYS A 107 -24.06 -10.58 -21.82
CA LYS A 107 -24.99 -10.69 -20.71
C LYS A 107 -24.19 -10.87 -19.44
N THR A 108 -24.48 -10.06 -18.43
CA THR A 108 -23.96 -10.23 -17.08
C THR A 108 -25.12 -10.19 -16.10
N ASN A 109 -25.10 -11.07 -15.11
CA ASN A 109 -25.97 -10.94 -13.95
C ASN A 109 -25.29 -9.93 -13.02
N TYR A 110 -25.74 -8.68 -13.02
CA TYR A 110 -25.24 -7.67 -12.10
C TYR A 110 -26.39 -7.08 -11.29
N THR A 111 -26.13 -6.82 -10.01
CA THR A 111 -27.01 -6.02 -9.16
C THR A 111 -26.72 -4.55 -9.45
N PRO A 112 -27.68 -3.76 -9.96
CA PRO A 112 -27.48 -2.32 -10.13
C PRO A 112 -27.14 -1.67 -8.78
N ALA A 113 -26.21 -0.72 -8.79
CA ALA A 113 -25.89 0.04 -7.59
C ALA A 113 -26.93 1.15 -7.39
N GLU A 114 -27.50 1.23 -6.17
CA GLU A 114 -28.28 2.39 -5.77
C GLU A 114 -27.35 3.60 -5.59
N THR A 115 -27.80 4.79 -5.97
CA THR A 115 -27.05 6.03 -5.72
C THR A 115 -27.61 6.74 -4.49
N VAL A 116 -26.74 6.99 -3.51
CA VAL A 116 -27.10 7.61 -2.23
C VAL A 116 -26.26 8.86 -2.02
N GLU A 117 -26.91 9.98 -1.66
CA GLU A 117 -26.21 11.19 -1.27
C GLU A 117 -25.95 11.22 0.24
N ILE A 118 -24.75 11.65 0.64
CA ILE A 118 -24.37 11.79 2.05
C ILE A 118 -23.74 13.16 2.24
N ASN A 119 -24.26 13.95 3.19
CA ASN A 119 -23.59 15.16 3.66
C ASN A 119 -22.76 14.81 4.90
N THR A 120 -21.57 15.39 5.01
CA THR A 120 -20.68 15.16 6.17
C THR A 120 -19.78 16.38 6.38
N ASP A 121 -19.23 16.55 7.59
CA ASP A 121 -18.24 17.61 7.79
C ASP A 121 -16.92 17.24 7.11
N ALA A 122 -16.48 15.98 7.26
CA ALA A 122 -15.20 15.53 6.74
C ALA A 122 -15.26 14.17 6.03
N LEU A 123 -14.68 14.11 4.83
CA LEU A 123 -14.41 12.85 4.14
C LEU A 123 -12.94 12.46 4.27
N ILE A 124 -12.67 11.28 4.80
CA ILE A 124 -11.34 10.67 4.88
C ILE A 124 -11.23 9.58 3.83
N ILE A 125 -10.26 9.72 2.92
CA ILE A 125 -10.00 8.74 1.86
C ILE A 125 -8.76 7.93 2.22
N GLY A 126 -8.96 6.69 2.65
CA GLY A 126 -7.92 5.77 3.11
C GLY A 126 -8.01 5.49 4.61
N GLY A 127 -8.17 4.23 4.98
CA GLY A 127 -8.22 3.71 6.35
C GLY A 127 -6.87 3.23 6.87
N GLY A 128 -5.78 3.85 6.41
CA GLY A 128 -4.42 3.62 6.91
C GLY A 128 -4.11 4.35 8.22
N PRO A 129 -2.85 4.32 8.72
CA PRO A 129 -2.46 5.01 9.95
C PRO A 129 -2.86 6.49 9.99
N ALA A 130 -2.60 7.23 8.91
CA ALA A 130 -2.94 8.64 8.79
C ALA A 130 -4.45 8.89 8.83
N GLY A 131 -5.23 8.16 8.02
CA GLY A 131 -6.67 8.33 7.95
C GLY A 131 -7.40 7.88 9.21
N LEU A 132 -6.95 6.80 9.86
CA LEU A 132 -7.51 6.38 11.15
C LEU A 132 -7.26 7.44 12.24
N GLN A 133 -6.05 7.98 12.31
CA GLN A 133 -5.73 9.05 13.26
C GLN A 133 -6.57 10.30 12.97
N ALA A 134 -6.64 10.73 11.70
CA ALA A 134 -7.42 11.90 11.29
C ALA A 134 -8.91 11.73 11.63
N SER A 135 -9.48 10.54 11.36
CA SER A 135 -10.89 10.22 11.64
C SER A 135 -11.19 10.34 13.14
N LEU A 136 -10.34 9.76 13.99
CA LEU A 136 -10.51 9.82 15.45
C LEU A 136 -10.42 11.25 15.98
N VAL A 137 -9.43 12.02 15.51
CA VAL A 137 -9.23 13.41 15.94
C VAL A 137 -10.43 14.29 15.57
N LEU A 138 -10.91 14.21 14.32
CA LEU A 138 -12.08 14.99 13.88
C LEU A 138 -13.34 14.57 14.63
N ALA A 139 -13.53 13.27 14.84
CA ALA A 139 -14.67 12.77 15.58
C ALA A 139 -14.66 13.19 17.06
N ASP A 140 -13.48 13.23 17.69
CA ASP A 140 -13.31 13.72 19.07
C ASP A 140 -13.58 15.23 19.20
N LEU A 141 -13.42 15.97 18.11
CA LEU A 141 -13.80 17.38 18.01
C LEU A 141 -15.29 17.58 17.72
N GLY A 142 -16.07 16.50 17.62
CA GLY A 142 -17.52 16.53 17.44
C GLY A 142 -17.98 16.68 15.98
N LEU A 143 -17.08 16.55 15.01
CA LEU A 143 -17.41 16.62 13.60
C LEU A 143 -17.98 15.28 13.11
N ASP A 144 -18.86 15.34 12.12
CA ASP A 144 -19.33 14.16 11.40
C ASP A 144 -18.30 13.72 10.35
N VAL A 145 -17.91 12.44 10.38
CA VAL A 145 -16.81 11.93 9.56
C VAL A 145 -17.29 10.74 8.74
N VAL A 146 -17.08 10.79 7.42
CA VAL A 146 -17.14 9.62 6.54
C VAL A 146 -15.73 9.12 6.29
N LEU A 147 -15.44 7.86 6.61
CA LEU A 147 -14.18 7.19 6.31
C LEU A 147 -14.40 6.13 5.23
N VAL A 148 -13.70 6.26 4.10
CA VAL A 148 -13.76 5.30 3.00
C VAL A 148 -12.42 4.60 2.80
N ASP A 149 -12.44 3.29 2.58
CA ASP A 149 -11.25 2.49 2.27
C ASP A 149 -11.57 1.41 1.24
N ASP A 150 -10.69 1.21 0.26
CA ASP A 150 -10.91 0.28 -0.85
C ASP A 150 -10.71 -1.20 -0.46
N HIS A 151 -10.03 -1.43 0.66
CA HIS A 151 -9.82 -2.72 1.28
C HIS A 151 -11.00 -3.10 2.19
N PHE A 152 -11.14 -4.40 2.49
CA PHE A 152 -12.23 -4.93 3.34
C PHE A 152 -11.92 -4.79 4.84
N ARG A 153 -10.68 -4.44 5.19
CA ARG A 153 -10.20 -4.21 6.56
C ARG A 153 -9.48 -2.88 6.64
N LEU A 154 -9.78 -2.14 7.70
CA LEU A 154 -9.03 -0.94 8.10
C LEU A 154 -7.65 -1.31 8.66
N GLY A 155 -6.77 -0.32 8.71
CA GLY A 155 -5.39 -0.40 9.20
C GLY A 155 -4.33 -0.16 8.13
N GLY A 156 -4.70 -0.20 6.85
CA GLY A 156 -3.77 -0.03 5.73
C GLY A 156 -2.55 -0.95 5.84
N GLN A 157 -1.34 -0.44 5.65
CA GLN A 157 -0.12 -1.27 5.69
C GLN A 157 0.22 -1.79 7.10
N LEU A 158 -0.35 -1.25 8.17
CA LEU A 158 -0.07 -1.69 9.54
C LEU A 158 -0.47 -3.15 9.78
N ILE A 159 -1.54 -3.62 9.14
CA ILE A 159 -2.07 -4.99 9.31
C ILE A 159 -1.03 -6.06 8.95
N LYS A 160 -0.03 -5.69 8.15
CA LYS A 160 1.02 -6.59 7.64
C LYS A 160 2.34 -6.47 8.41
N GLN A 161 2.42 -5.56 9.39
CA GLN A 161 3.67 -5.29 10.12
C GLN A 161 3.76 -6.14 11.39
N THR A 162 4.53 -7.22 11.32
CA THR A 162 4.82 -8.10 12.48
C THR A 162 5.92 -7.56 13.38
N HIS A 163 6.72 -6.59 12.94
CA HIS A 163 7.77 -5.98 13.76
C HIS A 163 7.18 -5.00 14.79
N ARG A 164 7.92 -4.74 15.87
CA ARG A 164 7.57 -3.70 16.83
C ARG A 164 8.03 -2.35 16.30
N PHE A 165 7.19 -1.34 16.39
CA PHE A 165 7.54 0.03 16.04
C PHE A 165 8.57 0.58 17.02
N PHE A 166 9.55 1.31 16.50
CA PHE A 166 10.54 2.01 17.31
C PHE A 166 10.09 3.46 17.51
N GLY A 167 10.58 4.11 18.57
CA GLY A 167 10.30 5.52 18.85
C GLY A 167 9.41 5.72 20.07
N ASP A 168 8.82 6.92 20.15
CA ASP A 168 8.04 7.37 21.30
C ASP A 168 6.79 6.50 21.49
N LYS A 169 6.49 6.15 22.75
CA LYS A 169 5.26 5.46 23.15
C LYS A 169 4.01 6.26 22.76
N LYS A 170 4.10 7.61 22.69
CA LYS A 170 3.04 8.49 22.20
C LYS A 170 2.59 8.12 20.78
N PHE A 171 3.51 7.62 19.96
CA PHE A 171 3.25 7.17 18.59
C PHE A 171 3.37 5.64 18.48
N TYR A 172 2.91 4.92 19.51
CA TYR A 172 2.81 3.47 19.55
C TYR A 172 4.14 2.70 19.54
N GLY A 173 5.25 3.36 19.92
CA GLY A 173 6.54 2.70 20.13
C GLY A 173 6.43 1.47 21.04
N GLY A 174 7.01 0.36 20.59
CA GLY A 174 7.00 -0.94 21.27
C GLY A 174 5.82 -1.86 20.92
N ILE A 175 4.80 -1.36 20.21
CA ILE A 175 3.65 -2.15 19.78
C ILE A 175 3.88 -2.67 18.35
N ARG A 176 3.35 -3.86 18.02
CA ARG A 176 3.40 -4.38 16.65
C ARG A 176 2.33 -3.71 15.79
N GLY A 177 2.65 -3.46 14.52
CA GLY A 177 1.74 -2.70 13.65
C GLY A 177 0.34 -3.30 13.53
N TYR A 178 0.22 -4.62 13.41
CA TYR A 178 -1.11 -5.24 13.30
C TYR A 178 -1.96 -5.07 14.57
N ASN A 179 -1.34 -4.98 15.76
CA ASN A 179 -2.05 -4.67 17.01
C ASN A 179 -2.49 -3.20 17.05
N ILE A 180 -1.67 -2.29 16.50
CA ILE A 180 -2.06 -0.87 16.37
C ILE A 180 -3.25 -0.74 15.42
N ALA A 181 -3.20 -1.44 14.28
CA ALA A 181 -4.30 -1.48 13.31
C ALA A 181 -5.60 -1.96 13.94
N GLU A 182 -5.56 -3.08 14.69
CA GLU A 182 -6.72 -3.64 15.38
C GLU A 182 -7.28 -2.64 16.41
N LYS A 183 -6.42 -2.05 17.24
CA LYS A 183 -6.82 -1.05 18.24
C LYS A 183 -7.51 0.16 17.61
N LEU A 184 -6.90 0.78 16.59
CA LEU A 184 -7.44 1.97 15.96
C LEU A 184 -8.71 1.68 15.16
N SER A 185 -8.75 0.54 14.46
CA SER A 185 -9.95 0.12 13.73
C SER A 185 -11.14 -0.10 14.67
N LYS A 186 -10.89 -0.64 15.87
CA LYS A 186 -11.92 -0.80 16.90
C LYS A 186 -12.42 0.55 17.40
N LEU A 187 -11.51 1.45 17.77
CA LEU A 187 -11.87 2.79 18.25
C LEU A 187 -12.70 3.57 17.22
N VAL A 188 -12.30 3.52 15.94
CA VAL A 188 -13.04 4.18 14.85
C VAL A 188 -14.46 3.62 14.73
N LYS A 189 -14.64 2.30 14.82
CA LYS A 189 -15.96 1.66 14.74
C LYS A 189 -16.85 1.91 15.97
N GLU A 190 -16.26 2.24 17.11
CA GLU A 190 -16.99 2.55 18.35
C GLU A 190 -17.51 3.99 18.39
N LYS A 191 -16.97 4.90 17.56
CA LYS A 191 -17.41 6.29 17.47
C LYS A 191 -18.67 6.40 16.63
N LYS A 192 -19.71 7.00 17.21
CA LYS A 192 -21.04 7.14 16.56
C LYS A 192 -21.05 8.12 15.39
N ASN A 193 -20.15 9.10 15.39
CA ASN A 193 -19.99 10.12 14.36
C ASN A 193 -18.90 9.78 13.34
N ILE A 194 -18.49 8.50 13.25
CA ILE A 194 -17.66 8.02 12.14
C ILE A 194 -18.45 6.96 11.35
N HIS A 195 -18.75 7.29 10.11
CA HIS A 195 -19.40 6.42 9.15
C HIS A 195 -18.35 5.73 8.27
N VAL A 196 -18.11 4.45 8.52
CA VAL A 196 -17.07 3.67 7.84
C VAL A 196 -17.65 2.90 6.65
N TYR A 197 -17.06 3.11 5.47
CA TYR A 197 -17.31 2.30 4.27
C TYR A 197 -16.02 1.61 3.83
N THR A 198 -15.98 0.29 3.98
CA THR A 198 -14.91 -0.57 3.44
C THR A 198 -15.29 -1.09 2.05
N ARG A 199 -14.32 -1.62 1.29
CA ARG A 199 -14.51 -1.99 -0.13
C ARG A 199 -15.04 -0.80 -0.96
N ALA A 200 -14.73 0.41 -0.52
CA ALA A 200 -15.25 1.67 -1.00
C ALA A 200 -14.14 2.42 -1.74
N TYR A 201 -14.28 2.55 -3.06
CA TYR A 201 -13.30 3.19 -3.91
C TYR A 201 -13.74 4.61 -4.26
N ALA A 202 -13.06 5.62 -3.71
CA ALA A 202 -13.25 7.02 -4.10
C ALA A 202 -12.66 7.23 -5.50
N TYR A 203 -13.53 7.31 -6.52
CA TYR A 203 -13.11 7.34 -7.91
C TYR A 203 -12.91 8.74 -8.47
N GLY A 204 -13.40 9.78 -7.78
CA GLY A 204 -13.07 11.15 -8.15
C GLY A 204 -13.76 12.22 -7.30
N LEU A 205 -13.14 13.40 -7.31
CA LEU A 205 -13.72 14.67 -6.88
C LEU A 205 -14.33 15.38 -8.08
N PHE A 206 -15.59 15.79 -7.96
CA PHE A 206 -16.37 16.46 -9.00
C PHE A 206 -16.77 17.86 -8.56
N ARG A 207 -17.42 18.60 -9.47
CA ARG A 207 -17.94 19.95 -9.22
C ARG A 207 -18.80 19.98 -7.95
N ASN A 208 -18.83 21.14 -7.28
CA ASN A 208 -19.54 21.36 -6.02
C ASN A 208 -19.04 20.47 -4.87
N ASN A 209 -17.75 20.13 -4.87
CA ASN A 209 -17.09 19.29 -3.86
C ASN A 209 -17.74 17.91 -3.64
N ILE A 210 -18.33 17.32 -4.68
CA ILE A 210 -18.92 15.99 -4.59
C ILE A 210 -17.84 14.94 -4.83
N VAL A 211 -17.64 14.02 -3.90
CA VAL A 211 -16.78 12.86 -4.09
C VAL A 211 -17.62 11.64 -4.39
N GLY A 212 -17.37 11.04 -5.56
CA GLY A 212 -17.98 9.77 -5.95
C GLY A 212 -17.24 8.60 -5.32
N VAL A 213 -17.97 7.71 -4.63
CA VAL A 213 -17.41 6.53 -3.96
C VAL A 213 -18.21 5.28 -4.34
N ALA A 214 -17.54 4.32 -4.97
CA ALA A 214 -18.13 3.03 -5.34
C ALA A 214 -17.90 2.02 -4.20
N VAL A 215 -18.95 1.67 -3.48
CA VAL A 215 -18.95 0.63 -2.43
C VAL A 215 -19.32 -0.70 -3.06
N ARG A 216 -18.39 -1.67 -3.02
CA ARG A 216 -18.57 -3.01 -3.60
C ARG A 216 -19.08 -4.02 -2.57
N GLY A 217 -19.86 -4.98 -3.03
CA GLY A 217 -20.40 -6.08 -2.23
C GLY A 217 -21.67 -6.64 -2.86
N ASP A 218 -22.40 -7.47 -2.12
CA ASP A 218 -23.65 -8.08 -2.60
C ASP A 218 -24.75 -7.04 -2.85
N LYS A 219 -24.68 -5.93 -2.12
CA LYS A 219 -25.50 -4.73 -2.31
C LYS A 219 -24.57 -3.56 -2.65
N PRO A 220 -24.18 -3.41 -3.92
CA PRO A 220 -23.31 -2.31 -4.31
C PRO A 220 -24.04 -0.98 -4.16
N VAL A 221 -23.31 0.05 -3.73
CA VAL A 221 -23.84 1.40 -3.56
C VAL A 221 -22.87 2.39 -4.18
N ASN A 222 -23.42 3.38 -4.89
CA ASN A 222 -22.68 4.54 -5.36
C ASN A 222 -22.97 5.73 -4.44
N LEU A 223 -22.00 6.13 -3.62
CA LEU A 223 -22.15 7.27 -2.73
C LEU A 223 -21.73 8.55 -3.44
N LEU A 224 -22.57 9.57 -3.34
CA LEU A 224 -22.23 10.96 -3.65
C LEU A 224 -22.01 11.69 -2.33
N VAL A 225 -20.77 11.69 -1.87
CA VAL A 225 -20.41 12.32 -0.59
C VAL A 225 -20.19 13.81 -0.82
N LYS A 226 -20.87 14.65 -0.06
CA LYS A 226 -20.77 16.12 -0.03
C LYS A 226 -20.09 16.55 1.26
N PRO A 227 -18.75 16.47 1.35
CA PRO A 227 -18.00 16.92 2.51
C PRO A 227 -17.76 18.43 2.49
N LYS A 228 -17.56 19.02 3.68
CA LYS A 228 -16.99 20.37 3.79
C LYS A 228 -15.47 20.36 3.60
N ILE A 229 -14.80 19.30 4.09
CA ILE A 229 -13.34 19.07 3.92
C ILE A 229 -13.03 17.64 3.46
N ILE A 230 -11.93 17.45 2.76
CA ILE A 230 -11.43 16.14 2.35
C ILE A 230 -10.02 15.96 2.88
N ILE A 231 -9.75 14.84 3.56
CA ILE A 231 -8.38 14.42 3.88
C ILE A 231 -8.06 13.16 3.10
N GLY A 232 -7.23 13.32 2.07
CA GLY A 232 -6.67 12.18 1.35
C GLY A 232 -5.50 11.57 2.11
N SER A 233 -5.59 10.26 2.34
CA SER A 233 -4.54 9.44 2.95
C SER A 233 -4.36 8.14 2.17
N THR A 234 -4.32 8.29 0.84
CA THR A 234 -4.38 7.22 -0.17
C THR A 234 -3.14 6.31 -0.23
N GLY A 235 -2.14 6.59 0.62
CA GLY A 235 -0.92 5.82 0.76
C GLY A 235 0.00 5.88 -0.46
N ALA A 236 0.71 4.78 -0.68
CA ALA A 236 1.69 4.62 -1.74
C ALA A 236 1.64 3.21 -2.34
N CYS A 237 2.19 3.07 -3.54
CA CYS A 237 2.32 1.80 -4.25
C CYS A 237 3.80 1.45 -4.51
N GLU A 238 4.05 0.17 -4.75
CA GLU A 238 5.39 -0.35 -4.96
C GLU A 238 5.96 0.07 -6.32
N LYS A 239 7.23 0.46 -6.34
CA LYS A 239 7.95 0.65 -7.59
C LYS A 239 8.44 -0.69 -8.13
N THR A 240 8.60 -0.72 -9.45
CA THR A 240 9.27 -1.81 -10.15
C THR A 240 10.53 -1.27 -10.83
N ILE A 241 11.43 -2.17 -11.20
CA ILE A 241 12.59 -1.90 -12.04
C ILE A 241 12.53 -2.76 -13.31
N PHE A 242 13.29 -2.36 -14.31
CA PHE A 242 13.37 -3.06 -15.59
C PHE A 242 14.59 -3.99 -15.60
N PHE A 243 14.34 -5.25 -15.94
CA PHE A 243 15.34 -6.29 -16.13
C PHE A 243 14.73 -7.40 -16.99
N GLU A 244 15.53 -8.30 -17.51
CA GLU A 244 15.04 -9.34 -18.41
C GLU A 244 14.05 -10.26 -17.66
N ASN A 245 12.87 -10.48 -18.26
CA ASN A 245 11.77 -11.27 -17.69
C ASN A 245 11.22 -10.78 -16.34
N ASN A 246 11.23 -9.45 -16.11
CA ASN A 246 10.74 -8.84 -14.86
C ASN A 246 9.24 -9.04 -14.55
N ASP A 247 8.48 -9.70 -15.42
CA ASP A 247 7.06 -9.97 -15.27
C ASP A 247 6.72 -11.43 -14.94
N LEU A 248 7.73 -12.31 -14.85
CA LEU A 248 7.52 -13.73 -14.53
C LEU A 248 6.82 -13.89 -13.17
N PRO A 249 5.84 -14.81 -13.07
CA PRO A 249 5.27 -15.20 -11.78
C PRO A 249 6.34 -15.64 -10.80
N GLY A 250 6.30 -15.12 -9.57
CA GLY A 250 7.40 -15.27 -8.60
C GLY A 250 8.20 -13.98 -8.42
N ILE A 251 8.09 -13.02 -9.33
CA ILE A 251 8.52 -11.65 -9.09
C ILE A 251 7.38 -10.92 -8.40
N MET A 252 7.66 -10.36 -7.22
CA MET A 252 6.64 -9.78 -6.35
C MET A 252 7.18 -8.53 -5.65
N GLY A 253 6.31 -7.59 -5.34
CA GLY A 253 6.66 -6.52 -4.42
C GLY A 253 6.79 -7.03 -2.98
N ALA A 254 7.61 -6.38 -2.16
CA ALA A 254 7.73 -6.68 -0.74
C ALA A 254 6.39 -6.56 0.01
N GLY A 255 5.60 -5.53 -0.27
CA GLY A 255 4.25 -5.36 0.28
C GLY A 255 3.28 -6.44 -0.21
N GLY A 256 3.42 -6.88 -1.46
CA GLY A 256 2.71 -8.05 -2.00
C GLY A 256 2.98 -9.32 -1.18
N ALA A 257 4.25 -9.60 -0.91
CA ALA A 257 4.66 -10.77 -0.13
C ALA A 257 4.17 -10.69 1.32
N GLN A 258 4.29 -9.52 1.94
CA GLN A 258 3.74 -9.25 3.27
C GLN A 258 2.23 -9.48 3.32
N THR A 259 1.49 -9.11 2.27
CA THR A 259 0.04 -9.35 2.19
C THR A 259 -0.28 -10.84 2.17
N LEU A 260 0.40 -11.61 1.33
CA LEU A 260 0.22 -13.07 1.31
C LEU A 260 0.53 -13.69 2.68
N MET A 261 1.72 -13.41 3.24
CA MET A 261 2.20 -14.14 4.40
C MET A 261 1.68 -13.62 5.74
N ASN A 262 1.52 -12.31 5.92
CA ASN A 262 1.16 -11.72 7.22
C ASN A 262 -0.33 -11.46 7.35
N GLU A 263 -1.04 -11.22 6.24
CA GLU A 263 -2.48 -10.99 6.28
C GLU A 263 -3.26 -12.27 5.97
N TYR A 264 -2.95 -12.93 4.86
CA TYR A 264 -3.64 -14.17 4.47
C TYR A 264 -2.98 -15.44 5.02
N GLY A 265 -1.81 -15.36 5.67
CA GLY A 265 -1.12 -16.55 6.19
C GLY A 265 -0.78 -17.56 5.09
N VAL A 266 -0.40 -17.09 3.90
CA VAL A 266 0.02 -17.91 2.76
C VAL A 266 1.47 -17.58 2.44
N ARG A 267 2.31 -18.61 2.42
CA ARG A 267 3.73 -18.47 2.16
C ARG A 267 3.97 -18.06 0.69
N PRO A 268 4.77 -17.01 0.41
CA PRO A 268 4.91 -16.42 -0.93
C PRO A 268 5.94 -17.14 -1.81
N GLY A 269 6.58 -18.19 -1.32
CA GLY A 269 7.62 -18.96 -2.02
C GLY A 269 8.39 -19.84 -1.05
N ASP A 270 9.30 -20.65 -1.56
CA ASP A 270 10.18 -21.51 -0.78
C ASP A 270 11.57 -20.86 -0.58
N ARG A 271 12.07 -20.14 -1.59
CA ARG A 271 13.42 -19.56 -1.65
C ARG A 271 13.38 -18.17 -2.29
N ALA A 272 13.72 -17.16 -1.50
CA ALA A 272 13.61 -15.76 -1.87
C ALA A 272 14.97 -15.08 -2.10
N LEU A 273 15.11 -14.36 -3.20
CA LEU A 273 16.14 -13.32 -3.39
C LEU A 273 15.48 -11.94 -3.23
N ILE A 274 16.10 -11.05 -2.48
CA ILE A 274 15.55 -9.70 -2.22
C ILE A 274 16.40 -8.66 -2.95
N ILE A 275 15.75 -7.74 -3.66
CA ILE A 275 16.37 -6.64 -4.37
C ILE A 275 16.05 -5.34 -3.64
N GLY A 276 17.06 -4.69 -3.08
CA GLY A 276 16.96 -3.49 -2.26
C GLY A 276 17.12 -3.78 -0.77
N SER A 277 17.97 -3.01 -0.10
CA SER A 277 18.29 -3.12 1.32
C SER A 277 17.79 -1.93 2.16
N GLY A 278 16.82 -1.17 1.65
CA GLY A 278 16.07 -0.20 2.44
C GLY A 278 15.28 -0.87 3.56
N ASN A 279 14.64 -0.08 4.43
CA ASN A 279 13.88 -0.59 5.59
C ASN A 279 12.91 -1.71 5.23
N VAL A 280 12.12 -1.54 4.17
CA VAL A 280 11.17 -2.55 3.71
C VAL A 280 11.88 -3.87 3.35
N GLY A 281 12.97 -3.82 2.58
CA GLY A 281 13.75 -5.00 2.18
C GLY A 281 14.36 -5.73 3.36
N LEU A 282 14.91 -5.00 4.33
CA LEU A 282 15.46 -5.59 5.55
C LEU A 282 14.37 -6.19 6.43
N ILE A 283 13.23 -5.50 6.61
CA ILE A 283 12.12 -5.95 7.44
C ILE A 283 11.50 -7.22 6.86
N VAL A 284 11.19 -7.22 5.56
CA VAL A 284 10.55 -8.36 4.91
C VAL A 284 11.46 -9.59 4.92
N SER A 285 12.79 -9.43 4.89
CA SER A 285 13.73 -10.55 4.91
C SER A 285 13.60 -11.45 6.13
N TYR A 286 13.49 -10.89 7.35
CA TYR A 286 13.29 -11.71 8.54
C TYR A 286 11.83 -12.11 8.75
N GLN A 287 10.87 -11.42 8.12
CA GLN A 287 9.47 -11.86 8.10
C GLN A 287 9.28 -13.09 7.20
N LEU A 288 9.99 -13.15 6.08
CA LEU A 288 10.05 -14.34 5.23
C LEU A 288 10.56 -15.56 6.01
N LEU A 289 11.62 -15.40 6.81
CA LEU A 289 12.10 -16.45 7.69
C LEU A 289 11.03 -16.87 8.72
N GLN A 290 10.28 -15.92 9.30
CA GLN A 290 9.16 -16.22 10.21
C GLN A 290 8.04 -17.02 9.53
N ALA A 291 7.84 -16.80 8.23
CA ALA A 291 6.89 -17.52 7.38
C ALA A 291 7.44 -18.85 6.82
N GLY A 292 8.67 -19.26 7.20
CA GLY A 292 9.29 -20.50 6.73
C GLY A 292 9.84 -20.45 5.29
N VAL A 293 10.16 -19.25 4.80
CA VAL A 293 10.82 -19.05 3.49
C VAL A 293 12.32 -18.90 3.69
N LYS A 294 13.13 -19.58 2.88
CA LYS A 294 14.59 -19.41 2.89
C LYS A 294 14.96 -18.14 2.12
N VAL A 295 15.69 -17.21 2.75
CA VAL A 295 16.23 -16.04 2.04
C VAL A 295 17.67 -16.34 1.61
N VAL A 296 17.93 -16.35 0.30
CA VAL A 296 19.26 -16.68 -0.26
C VAL A 296 20.22 -15.49 -0.24
N GLY A 297 19.69 -14.27 -0.17
CA GLY A 297 20.47 -13.05 -0.03
C GLY A 297 19.68 -11.77 -0.30
N ILE A 298 20.34 -10.65 -0.06
CA ILE A 298 19.83 -9.30 -0.36
C ILE A 298 20.84 -8.61 -1.29
N ALA A 299 20.41 -8.25 -2.50
CA ALA A 299 21.19 -7.44 -3.43
C ALA A 299 20.87 -5.96 -3.23
N GLU A 300 21.89 -5.12 -3.11
CA GLU A 300 21.78 -3.67 -2.99
C GLU A 300 22.63 -3.02 -4.07
N ILE A 301 22.04 -2.08 -4.80
CA ILE A 301 22.72 -1.38 -5.89
C ILE A 301 23.76 -0.39 -5.35
N LEU A 302 23.56 0.12 -4.13
CA LEU A 302 24.49 0.98 -3.43
C LEU A 302 25.69 0.23 -2.83
N PRO A 303 26.81 0.92 -2.53
CA PRO A 303 27.96 0.33 -1.83
C PRO A 303 27.73 0.12 -0.33
N HIS A 304 26.57 0.51 0.20
CA HIS A 304 26.22 0.42 1.62
C HIS A 304 24.75 0.03 1.78
N ILE A 305 24.38 -0.47 2.96
CA ILE A 305 23.00 -0.82 3.29
C ILE A 305 22.16 0.45 3.46
N GLY A 306 21.01 0.52 2.79
CA GLY A 306 20.16 1.71 2.79
C GLY A 306 19.20 1.85 3.97
N GLY A 307 18.88 0.75 4.67
CA GLY A 307 17.94 0.75 5.80
C GLY A 307 18.62 0.93 7.17
N TRP A 308 17.81 0.94 8.23
CA TRP A 308 18.28 1.18 9.59
C TRP A 308 19.22 0.08 10.07
N PHE A 309 20.27 0.48 10.80
CA PHE A 309 21.28 -0.42 11.34
C PHE A 309 20.69 -1.55 12.18
N VAL A 310 19.65 -1.27 12.99
CA VAL A 310 19.00 -2.29 13.84
C VAL A 310 18.38 -3.44 13.02
N HIS A 311 17.84 -3.13 11.85
CA HIS A 311 17.30 -4.14 10.95
C HIS A 311 18.43 -4.88 10.24
N ALA A 312 19.44 -4.15 9.74
CA ALA A 312 20.60 -4.74 9.09
C ALA A 312 21.36 -5.72 10.00
N ALA A 313 21.59 -5.33 11.26
CA ALA A 313 22.25 -6.16 12.26
C ALA A 313 21.46 -7.46 12.52
N LYS A 314 20.12 -7.38 12.57
CA LYS A 314 19.26 -8.57 12.72
C LYS A 314 19.39 -9.51 11.53
N VAL A 315 19.37 -8.97 10.30
CA VAL A 315 19.54 -9.77 9.07
C VAL A 315 20.88 -10.49 9.06
N ARG A 316 21.97 -9.78 9.41
CA ARG A 316 23.31 -10.38 9.52
C ARG A 316 23.39 -11.50 10.55
N ARG A 317 22.78 -11.32 11.73
CA ARG A 317 22.72 -12.36 12.78
C ARG A 317 21.96 -13.61 12.34
N LEU A 318 21.01 -13.46 11.43
CA LEU A 318 20.27 -14.58 10.82
C LEU A 318 21.03 -15.25 9.67
N GLY A 319 22.26 -14.82 9.38
CA GLY A 319 23.13 -15.44 8.38
C GLY A 319 22.75 -15.13 6.93
N ILE A 320 21.88 -14.13 6.68
CA ILE A 320 21.50 -13.75 5.32
C ILE A 320 22.63 -12.92 4.69
N PRO A 321 23.18 -13.34 3.53
CA PRO A 321 24.26 -12.61 2.88
C PRO A 321 23.75 -11.35 2.18
N PHE A 322 24.66 -10.38 2.09
CA PHE A 322 24.45 -9.09 1.43
C PHE A 322 25.37 -8.99 0.21
N TYR A 323 24.81 -8.58 -0.93
CA TYR A 323 25.54 -8.33 -2.18
C TYR A 323 25.45 -6.84 -2.51
N MET A 324 26.44 -6.06 -2.05
CA MET A 324 26.51 -4.61 -2.30
C MET A 324 27.01 -4.33 -3.71
N ARG A 325 26.64 -3.19 -4.29
CA ARG A 325 26.89 -2.87 -5.70
C ARG A 325 26.38 -3.99 -6.63
N HIS A 326 25.24 -4.59 -6.35
CA HIS A 326 24.61 -5.57 -7.24
C HIS A 326 23.16 -5.20 -7.52
N THR A 327 22.70 -5.49 -8.74
CA THR A 327 21.27 -5.41 -9.11
C THR A 327 20.86 -6.68 -9.85
N ILE A 328 19.56 -6.96 -9.89
CA ILE A 328 19.00 -8.03 -10.72
C ILE A 328 19.10 -7.65 -12.20
N THR A 329 19.57 -8.58 -13.02
CA THR A 329 19.71 -8.42 -14.47
C THR A 329 18.71 -9.28 -15.22
N LYS A 330 18.37 -10.45 -14.67
CA LYS A 330 17.51 -11.44 -15.33
C LYS A 330 16.78 -12.33 -14.35
N ALA A 331 15.51 -12.58 -14.61
CA ALA A 331 14.80 -13.74 -14.07
C ALA A 331 14.76 -14.87 -15.11
N ILE A 332 14.93 -16.10 -14.65
CA ILE A 332 15.04 -17.28 -15.49
C ILE A 332 13.95 -18.26 -15.09
N GLY A 333 13.19 -18.72 -16.09
CA GLY A 333 12.15 -19.72 -15.95
C GLY A 333 11.12 -19.62 -17.07
N SER A 334 10.27 -20.63 -17.19
CA SER A 334 9.27 -20.72 -18.26
C SER A 334 7.93 -20.11 -17.85
N ASN A 335 7.30 -20.69 -16.83
CA ASN A 335 5.98 -20.29 -16.33
C ASN A 335 6.04 -19.48 -15.03
N ARG A 336 7.18 -19.51 -14.36
CA ARG A 336 7.48 -18.81 -13.11
C ARG A 336 8.99 -18.68 -12.96
N VAL A 337 9.44 -17.90 -11.98
CA VAL A 337 10.84 -17.84 -11.58
C VAL A 337 11.29 -19.22 -11.08
N GLU A 338 12.41 -19.68 -11.63
CA GLU A 338 13.14 -20.88 -11.18
C GLU A 338 14.56 -20.50 -10.75
N LYS A 339 15.13 -19.45 -11.36
CA LYS A 339 16.39 -18.83 -10.97
C LYS A 339 16.34 -17.31 -11.15
N ALA A 340 17.22 -16.61 -10.45
CA ALA A 340 17.45 -15.18 -10.64
C ALA A 340 18.95 -14.90 -10.76
N GLU A 341 19.30 -13.97 -11.65
CA GLU A 341 20.66 -13.52 -11.88
C GLU A 341 20.83 -12.08 -11.37
N ILE A 342 21.91 -11.86 -10.64
CA ILE A 342 22.37 -10.51 -10.28
C ILE A 342 23.75 -10.26 -10.85
N SER A 343 24.07 -9.02 -11.15
CA SER A 343 25.40 -8.61 -11.57
C SER A 343 25.89 -7.45 -10.72
N MET A 344 27.22 -7.32 -10.61
CA MET A 344 27.81 -6.11 -10.04
C MET A 344 27.48 -4.90 -10.90
N VAL A 345 27.45 -3.71 -10.29
CA VAL A 345 27.28 -2.44 -10.98
C VAL A 345 28.46 -1.50 -10.76
N ASN A 346 28.76 -0.69 -11.77
CA ASN A 346 29.74 0.40 -11.68
C ASN A 346 29.17 1.63 -10.94
N ASP A 347 29.94 2.71 -10.84
CA ASP A 347 29.50 3.95 -10.17
C ASP A 347 28.37 4.71 -10.90
N LYS A 348 28.08 4.33 -12.15
CA LYS A 348 26.90 4.80 -12.92
C LYS A 348 25.69 3.88 -12.78
N PHE A 349 25.78 2.86 -11.92
CA PHE A 349 24.76 1.83 -11.71
C PHE A 349 24.51 0.93 -12.93
N GLU A 350 25.47 0.82 -13.83
CA GLU A 350 25.39 -0.05 -15.01
C GLU A 350 25.95 -1.45 -14.67
N PRO A 351 25.27 -2.54 -15.06
CA PRO A 351 25.77 -3.90 -14.87
C PRO A 351 27.15 -4.12 -15.52
N ILE A 352 28.04 -4.80 -14.80
CA ILE A 352 29.38 -5.16 -15.26
C ILE A 352 29.34 -6.57 -15.87
N PRO A 353 29.58 -6.75 -17.19
CA PRO A 353 29.60 -8.07 -17.81
C PRO A 353 30.66 -8.99 -17.19
N GLY A 354 30.34 -10.27 -17.01
CA GLY A 354 31.22 -11.27 -16.42
C GLY A 354 31.16 -11.34 -14.88
N SER A 355 30.33 -10.50 -14.24
CA SER A 355 30.13 -10.49 -12.79
C SER A 355 28.84 -11.19 -12.33
N GLU A 356 28.19 -11.90 -13.25
CA GLU A 356 26.88 -12.53 -13.05
C GLU A 356 26.93 -13.60 -11.95
N LYS A 357 25.90 -13.64 -11.11
CA LYS A 357 25.65 -14.67 -10.11
C LYS A 357 24.24 -15.16 -10.23
N VAL A 358 24.08 -16.47 -10.40
CA VAL A 358 22.76 -17.12 -10.56
C VAL A 358 22.39 -17.85 -9.27
N PHE A 359 21.16 -17.67 -8.83
CA PHE A 359 20.59 -18.30 -7.63
C PHE A 359 19.35 -19.12 -7.98
N ASP A 360 19.26 -20.35 -7.45
CA ASP A 360 18.01 -21.12 -7.49
C ASP A 360 17.01 -20.54 -6.48
N VAL A 361 15.94 -19.92 -7.00
CA VAL A 361 14.88 -19.22 -6.24
C VAL A 361 13.55 -19.33 -6.97
N ASP A 362 12.45 -19.32 -6.23
CA ASP A 362 11.09 -19.27 -6.78
C ASP A 362 10.39 -17.93 -6.47
N LEU A 363 11.04 -17.07 -5.68
CA LEU A 363 10.57 -15.75 -5.30
C LEU A 363 11.69 -14.71 -5.46
N VAL A 364 11.40 -13.65 -6.20
CA VAL A 364 12.22 -12.42 -6.23
C VAL A 364 11.37 -11.30 -5.66
N LEU A 365 11.83 -10.71 -4.55
CA LEU A 365 11.17 -9.57 -3.94
C LEU A 365 11.81 -8.27 -4.37
N LEU A 366 11.01 -7.38 -4.95
CA LEU A 366 11.41 -6.02 -5.27
C LEU A 366 11.08 -5.11 -4.08
N ALA A 367 12.12 -4.63 -3.41
CA ALA A 367 12.07 -3.65 -2.33
C ALA A 367 12.82 -2.37 -2.74
N VAL A 368 12.53 -1.89 -3.96
CA VAL A 368 13.27 -0.83 -4.67
C VAL A 368 12.63 0.56 -4.52
N GLY A 369 11.79 0.73 -3.51
CA GLY A 369 11.11 1.99 -3.19
C GLY A 369 9.62 1.99 -3.48
N LEU A 370 8.97 3.06 -3.06
CA LEU A 370 7.53 3.29 -3.20
C LEU A 370 7.29 4.59 -3.96
N GLN A 371 6.08 4.75 -4.51
CA GLN A 371 5.60 5.96 -5.13
C GLN A 371 4.28 6.39 -4.46
N PRO A 372 4.11 7.66 -4.09
CA PRO A 372 2.85 8.17 -3.57
C PRO A 372 1.67 7.86 -4.51
N ASN A 373 0.51 7.52 -3.96
CA ASN A 373 -0.69 7.32 -4.77
C ASN A 373 -1.34 8.66 -5.11
N TYR A 374 -0.77 9.34 -6.10
CA TYR A 374 -1.14 10.71 -6.50
C TYR A 374 -2.37 10.79 -7.42
N ALA A 375 -2.92 9.67 -7.89
CA ALA A 375 -3.94 9.66 -8.95
C ALA A 375 -5.22 10.44 -8.57
N PHE A 376 -5.69 10.29 -7.33
CA PHE A 376 -6.85 11.04 -6.84
C PHE A 376 -6.58 12.56 -6.82
N TYR A 377 -5.41 12.98 -6.33
CA TYR A 377 -5.02 14.40 -6.31
C TYR A 377 -4.88 14.98 -7.71
N SER A 378 -4.30 14.22 -8.63
CA SER A 378 -4.21 14.60 -10.04
C SER A 378 -5.60 14.81 -10.65
N GLN A 379 -6.53 13.89 -10.39
CA GLN A 379 -7.91 13.99 -10.89
C GLN A 379 -8.66 15.15 -10.24
N ALA A 380 -8.40 15.43 -8.97
CA ALA A 380 -8.95 16.56 -8.22
C ALA A 380 -8.42 17.93 -8.70
N GLY A 381 -7.37 17.95 -9.53
CA GLY A 381 -6.75 19.18 -10.02
C GLY A 381 -5.66 19.77 -9.11
N ALA A 382 -5.16 18.99 -8.14
CA ALA A 382 -4.05 19.45 -7.31
C ALA A 382 -2.75 19.52 -8.11
N VAL A 383 -2.02 20.63 -7.95
CA VAL A 383 -0.69 20.82 -8.52
C VAL A 383 0.28 19.81 -7.93
N LEU A 384 0.90 19.02 -8.81
CA LEU A 384 1.86 17.99 -8.48
C LEU A 384 3.26 18.43 -8.88
N LYS A 385 4.26 18.04 -8.08
CA LYS A 385 5.67 18.25 -8.39
C LYS A 385 6.41 16.92 -8.36
N TYR A 386 7.25 16.67 -9.36
CA TYR A 386 8.10 15.48 -9.37
C TYR A 386 9.30 15.68 -8.45
N VAL A 387 9.38 14.87 -7.39
CA VAL A 387 10.45 14.93 -6.39
C VAL A 387 11.01 13.52 -6.16
N PRO A 388 12.20 13.20 -6.70
CA PRO A 388 12.82 11.87 -6.55
C PRO A 388 13.01 11.42 -5.11
N GLU A 389 13.22 12.36 -4.18
CA GLU A 389 13.35 12.07 -2.76
C GLU A 389 12.06 11.58 -2.11
N LEU A 390 10.89 11.96 -2.66
CA LEU A 390 9.57 11.54 -2.19
C LEU A 390 9.01 10.33 -2.93
N GLY A 391 9.80 9.74 -3.83
CA GLY A 391 9.36 8.61 -4.63
C GLY A 391 8.63 8.99 -5.92
N GLY A 392 8.57 10.27 -6.31
CA GLY A 392 8.00 10.70 -7.61
C GLY A 392 7.10 11.92 -7.47
N LEU A 393 5.96 11.90 -8.17
CA LEU A 393 4.96 12.96 -8.09
C LEU A 393 4.34 13.02 -6.69
N ALA A 394 4.35 14.20 -6.09
CA ALA A 394 3.69 14.49 -4.82
C ALA A 394 2.93 15.83 -4.93
N PRO A 395 1.74 15.95 -4.31
CA PRO A 395 1.02 17.22 -4.25
C PRO A 395 1.80 18.29 -3.48
N ILE A 396 1.82 19.50 -4.03
CA ILE A 396 2.25 20.70 -3.31
C ILE A 396 1.24 20.97 -2.19
N ARG A 397 1.73 21.36 -1.02
CA ARG A 397 0.91 21.63 0.16
C ARG A 397 1.50 22.74 1.03
N THR A 398 0.70 23.28 1.92
CA THR A 398 1.19 24.15 3.00
C THR A 398 1.78 23.32 4.14
N LYS A 399 2.42 23.98 5.11
CA LYS A 399 2.85 23.32 6.36
C LYS A 399 1.68 22.69 7.14
N TYR A 400 0.45 23.16 6.91
CA TYR A 400 -0.78 22.64 7.51
C TYR A 400 -1.42 21.52 6.69
N MET A 401 -0.68 20.96 5.72
CA MET A 401 -1.08 19.82 4.90
C MET A 401 -2.21 20.10 3.89
N GLU A 402 -2.64 21.35 3.72
CA GLU A 402 -3.63 21.72 2.69
C GLU A 402 -2.97 21.80 1.32
N THR A 403 -3.60 21.21 0.30
CA THR A 403 -3.11 21.22 -1.08
C THR A 403 -3.53 22.49 -1.83
N SER A 404 -3.15 22.58 -3.10
CA SER A 404 -3.62 23.62 -4.02
C SER A 404 -5.11 23.53 -4.34
N VAL A 405 -5.76 22.39 -4.12
CA VAL A 405 -7.23 22.31 -4.12
C VAL A 405 -7.72 22.73 -2.73
N GLU A 406 -8.52 23.78 -2.68
CA GLU A 406 -9.05 24.28 -1.42
C GLU A 406 -9.86 23.21 -0.67
N ASN A 407 -9.68 23.12 0.65
CA ASN A 407 -10.33 22.14 1.53
C ASN A 407 -9.91 20.67 1.28
N LEU A 408 -8.95 20.42 0.39
CA LEU A 408 -8.32 19.12 0.19
C LEU A 408 -6.97 19.08 0.90
N TYR A 409 -6.88 18.23 1.92
CA TYR A 409 -5.67 17.98 2.69
C TYR A 409 -5.04 16.63 2.31
N ILE A 410 -3.75 16.49 2.59
CA ILE A 410 -2.98 15.28 2.31
C ILE A 410 -2.23 14.78 3.53
N ALA A 411 -2.20 13.47 3.77
CA ALA A 411 -1.48 12.90 4.92
C ALA A 411 -0.92 11.51 4.64
N GLY A 412 0.16 11.15 5.35
CA GLY A 412 0.82 9.85 5.26
C GLY A 412 1.64 9.71 3.98
N ASP A 413 1.86 8.47 3.53
CA ASP A 413 2.76 8.21 2.39
C ASP A 413 2.32 8.86 1.06
N ALA A 414 1.05 9.30 0.96
CA ALA A 414 0.58 10.10 -0.17
C ALA A 414 1.29 11.47 -0.24
N SER A 415 1.70 12.04 0.90
CA SER A 415 2.44 13.29 0.99
C SER A 415 3.96 13.13 0.75
N GLY A 416 4.40 11.88 0.53
CA GLY A 416 5.80 11.47 0.37
C GLY A 416 6.19 10.37 1.37
N ILE A 417 6.90 9.36 0.87
CA ILE A 417 7.20 8.11 1.59
C ILE A 417 8.07 8.35 2.83
N GLU A 418 7.58 7.96 4.00
CA GLU A 418 8.31 8.01 5.28
C GLU A 418 8.00 6.75 6.13
N GLU A 419 7.74 6.89 7.43
CA GLU A 419 7.42 5.80 8.35
C GLU A 419 6.00 5.96 8.92
N ALA A 420 5.42 4.91 9.51
CA ALA A 420 4.04 5.03 10.01
C ALA A 420 3.90 6.09 11.12
N THR A 421 4.98 6.37 11.88
CA THR A 421 5.01 7.46 12.86
C THR A 421 4.68 8.80 12.23
N THR A 422 5.31 9.14 11.10
CA THR A 422 5.00 10.39 10.39
C THR A 422 3.58 10.36 9.83
N ALA A 423 3.10 9.20 9.38
CA ALA A 423 1.72 9.07 8.92
C ALA A 423 0.69 9.40 10.01
N PHE A 424 0.88 8.93 11.26
CA PHE A 424 0.02 9.32 12.37
C PHE A 424 0.06 10.83 12.62
N ILE A 425 1.27 11.40 12.69
CA ILE A 425 1.46 12.83 12.99
C ILE A 425 0.86 13.70 11.90
N GLU A 426 1.12 13.40 10.63
CA GLU A 426 0.56 14.13 9.49
C GLU A 426 -0.97 14.01 9.43
N GLY A 427 -1.53 12.84 9.76
CA GLY A 427 -2.98 12.65 9.85
C GLY A 427 -3.61 13.55 10.92
N GLU A 428 -2.97 13.65 12.09
CA GLU A 428 -3.43 14.54 13.18
C GLU A 428 -3.26 16.02 12.81
N ILE A 429 -2.13 16.42 12.21
CA ILE A 429 -1.93 17.80 11.74
C ILE A 429 -2.98 18.19 10.70
N ALA A 430 -3.26 17.33 9.72
CA ALA A 430 -4.27 17.57 8.69
C ALA A 430 -5.67 17.71 9.32
N ALA A 431 -6.02 16.83 10.25
CA ALA A 431 -7.29 16.89 10.97
C ALA A 431 -7.46 18.17 11.79
N LEU A 432 -6.46 18.55 12.61
CA LEU A 432 -6.51 19.76 13.42
C LEU A 432 -6.57 21.01 12.55
N SER A 433 -5.79 21.05 11.48
CA SER A 433 -5.79 22.17 10.52
C SER A 433 -7.14 22.33 9.83
N ALA A 434 -7.74 21.21 9.42
CA ALA A 434 -9.04 21.23 8.75
C ALA A 434 -10.18 21.55 9.73
N ALA A 435 -10.12 21.09 10.97
CA ALA A 435 -11.07 21.46 12.02
C ALA A 435 -11.06 22.96 12.33
N ILE A 436 -9.86 23.57 12.42
CA ILE A 436 -9.72 25.03 12.58
C ILE A 436 -10.37 25.76 11.39
N LYS A 437 -10.14 25.29 10.15
CA LYS A 437 -10.75 25.87 8.95
C LYS A 437 -12.28 25.76 8.94
N LEU A 438 -12.84 24.71 9.55
CA LEU A 438 -14.28 24.54 9.77
C LEU A 438 -14.86 25.38 10.92
N GLY A 439 -14.03 26.18 11.62
CA GLY A 439 -14.45 27.02 12.74
C GLY A 439 -14.39 26.35 14.10
N VAL A 440 -13.89 25.11 14.21
CA VAL A 440 -13.58 24.47 15.49
C VAL A 440 -12.21 24.96 15.96
N ASP A 441 -12.15 26.24 16.28
CA ASP A 441 -10.92 26.96 16.48
C ASP A 441 -10.72 27.35 17.95
N LYS A 442 -10.05 26.45 18.68
CA LYS A 442 -9.70 26.64 20.09
C LYS A 442 -8.19 26.78 20.22
N GLU A 443 -7.74 27.57 21.19
CA GLU A 443 -6.31 27.73 21.49
C GLU A 443 -5.62 26.37 21.75
N SER A 444 -6.29 25.44 22.44
CA SER A 444 -5.77 24.09 22.68
C SER A 444 -5.54 23.29 21.40
N ILE A 445 -6.38 23.46 20.37
CA ILE A 445 -6.28 22.78 19.07
C ILE A 445 -5.11 23.35 18.28
N ARG A 446 -4.98 24.69 18.22
CA ARG A 446 -3.85 25.37 17.59
C ARG A 446 -2.53 24.96 18.24
N LYS A 447 -2.47 25.01 19.57
CA LYS A 447 -1.29 24.61 20.34
C LYS A 447 -0.89 23.17 20.03
N ARG A 448 -1.83 22.21 20.06
CA ARG A 448 -1.55 20.82 19.75
C ARG A 448 -1.02 20.63 18.33
N ARG A 449 -1.60 21.30 17.34
CA ARG A 449 -1.14 21.25 15.95
C ARG A 449 0.29 21.78 15.83
N ASP A 450 0.57 22.90 16.48
CA ASP A 450 1.87 23.57 16.40
C ASP A 450 2.96 22.77 17.13
N GLU A 451 2.65 22.12 18.26
CA GLU A 451 3.53 21.14 18.93
C GLU A 451 3.88 19.95 18.03
N LEU A 452 2.90 19.43 17.27
CA LEU A 452 3.14 18.33 16.33
C LEU A 452 4.00 18.76 15.14
N LEU A 453 3.80 19.98 14.64
CA LEU A 453 4.62 20.55 13.58
C LEU A 453 6.07 20.71 14.04
N ASP A 454 6.26 21.27 15.23
CA ASP A 454 7.58 21.45 15.82
C ASP A 454 8.29 20.10 16.01
N TYR A 455 7.64 19.14 16.66
CA TYR A 455 8.16 17.79 16.83
C TYR A 455 8.52 17.13 15.49
N LEU A 456 7.63 17.22 14.50
CA LEU A 456 7.84 16.57 13.20
C LEU A 456 9.05 17.15 12.47
N TRP A 457 9.19 18.48 12.42
CA TRP A 457 10.21 19.16 11.61
C TRP A 457 11.54 19.39 12.34
N ASN A 458 11.48 19.62 13.65
CA ASN A 458 12.62 20.03 14.47
C ASN A 458 13.12 18.94 15.41
N GLU A 459 12.44 17.79 15.50
CA GLU A 459 12.95 16.61 16.23
C GLU A 459 13.02 15.38 15.32
N TYR A 460 11.87 14.88 14.85
CA TYR A 460 11.79 13.59 14.17
C TYR A 460 12.50 13.59 12.80
N ARG A 461 12.24 14.60 11.96
CA ARG A 461 12.86 14.73 10.63
C ARG A 461 14.34 15.13 10.65
N LEU A 462 14.91 15.45 11.82
CA LEU A 462 16.36 15.65 11.95
C LEU A 462 17.15 14.34 11.91
N SER A 463 16.49 13.19 12.06
CA SER A 463 17.15 11.88 11.95
C SER A 463 17.81 11.71 10.57
N PRO A 464 19.07 11.26 10.50
CA PRO A 464 19.78 11.05 9.24
C PRO A 464 19.05 10.14 8.26
N VAL A 465 18.26 9.19 8.76
CA VAL A 465 17.59 8.18 7.91
C VAL A 465 16.40 8.75 7.15
N VAL A 466 15.76 9.79 7.67
CA VAL A 466 14.65 10.50 7.00
C VAL A 466 15.10 11.81 6.35
N SER A 467 16.40 12.11 6.36
CA SER A 467 16.98 13.34 5.79
C SER A 467 16.62 13.53 4.31
N ARG A 468 16.66 12.45 3.52
CA ARG A 468 16.22 12.44 2.11
C ARG A 468 14.75 12.83 2.00
N ALA A 469 13.88 12.20 2.79
CA ALA A 469 12.46 12.53 2.78
C ALA A 469 12.23 13.98 3.19
N ARG A 470 12.89 14.47 4.26
CA ARG A 470 12.84 15.88 4.69
C ARG A 470 13.22 16.84 3.57
N ALA A 471 14.33 16.60 2.88
CA ALA A 471 14.76 17.43 1.75
C ALA A 471 13.70 17.44 0.64
N GLY A 472 13.09 16.29 0.35
CA GLY A 472 11.97 16.21 -0.58
C GLY A 472 10.72 16.98 -0.12
N LYS A 473 10.35 16.86 1.16
CA LYS A 473 9.14 17.50 1.73
C LYS A 473 9.26 19.02 1.67
N LEU A 474 10.46 19.59 1.88
CA LEU A 474 10.70 21.03 1.74
C LEU A 474 10.43 21.53 0.32
N LYS A 475 10.72 20.73 -0.72
CA LYS A 475 10.51 21.14 -2.13
C LYS A 475 9.03 21.23 -2.55
N VAL A 476 8.12 20.66 -1.76
CA VAL A 476 6.66 20.60 -2.00
C VAL A 476 5.86 21.24 -0.87
N THR A 477 6.53 21.86 0.09
CA THR A 477 5.87 22.62 1.17
C THR A 477 6.06 24.10 0.89
N VAL A 478 4.97 24.80 0.59
CA VAL A 478 4.96 26.23 0.25
C VAL A 478 4.32 27.05 1.37
N SER A 479 4.55 28.37 1.35
CA SER A 479 3.86 29.28 2.26
C SER A 479 2.37 29.39 1.90
N GLU A 480 1.54 29.89 2.82
CA GLU A 480 0.12 30.14 2.54
C GLU A 480 -0.06 31.23 1.47
N GLU A 481 0.78 32.26 1.47
CA GLU A 481 0.77 33.30 0.43
C GLU A 481 1.12 32.74 -0.96
N GLU A 482 2.14 31.88 -1.04
CA GLU A 482 2.49 31.20 -2.29
C GLU A 482 1.39 30.23 -2.74
N MET A 483 0.72 29.56 -1.79
CA MET A 483 -0.43 28.70 -2.10
C MET A 483 -1.60 29.48 -2.72
N GLU A 484 -1.87 30.68 -2.24
CA GLU A 484 -2.90 31.54 -2.82
C GLU A 484 -2.55 31.98 -4.25
N LYS A 485 -1.27 32.27 -4.54
CA LYS A 485 -0.80 32.54 -5.91
C LYS A 485 -0.97 31.31 -6.80
N ILE A 486 -0.64 30.12 -6.32
CA ILE A 486 -0.84 28.84 -7.02
C ILE A 486 -2.33 28.65 -7.36
N ARG A 487 -3.23 28.88 -6.41
CA ARG A 487 -4.69 28.74 -6.61
C ARG A 487 -5.25 29.71 -7.65
N ARG A 488 -4.65 30.88 -7.79
CA ARG A 488 -5.00 31.88 -8.82
C ARG A 488 -4.38 31.60 -10.20
N GLY A 489 -3.51 30.60 -10.31
CA GLY A 489 -2.78 30.30 -11.53
C GLY A 489 -1.60 31.23 -11.80
N GLU A 490 -1.12 31.97 -10.79
CA GLU A 490 -0.02 32.94 -10.88
C GLU A 490 1.35 32.30 -10.55
N TYR A 491 1.49 30.98 -10.72
CA TYR A 491 2.69 30.23 -10.33
C TYR A 491 3.49 29.74 -11.54
N ASP A 492 4.67 30.32 -11.73
CA ASP A 492 5.58 30.03 -12.84
C ASP A 492 6.48 28.79 -12.61
N GLY A 493 6.32 28.08 -11.49
CA GLY A 493 7.27 27.07 -11.01
C GLY A 493 6.98 25.60 -11.40
N ILE A 494 6.19 25.36 -12.46
CA ILE A 494 5.89 24.01 -12.98
C ILE A 494 6.83 23.66 -14.13
#